data_AF-A0A0D3VAX4-F1
#
_entry.id   AF-A0A0D3VAX4-F1
#
_cell.length_a   1.000
_cell.length_b   1.000
_cell.length_c   1.000
_cell.angle_alpha   90.00
_cell.angle_beta   90.00
_cell.angle_gamma   90.00
#
_symmetry.space_group_name_H-M   'P 1'
#
loop_
_entity.id
_entity.type
_entity.pdbx_description
1 polymer ?
#
loop_
_entity_poly.entity_id
_entity_poly.type
_entity_poly.pdbx_seq_one_letter_code
_entity_poly.pdbx_strand_id
1 'polypeptide(L)'
;MNCVHLLQKVREVCLEHYDELKLPKSNAIDFCSKTLSSKVINGGAGDRDVDQYVGIQPSGWVMYEIETEISGIGGPTKSNTLSKSSISDQELENYFNGQLSSIGEVADFIKKYNEIADMPNVNLTKIDFFLTH
;
A
#
# COMPACT_ATOMS: atom_id res chain seq x y z
N MET A 1 0.78 6.22 -22.71
CA MET A 1 1.70 5.64 -21.71
C MET A 1 1.01 4.39 -21.18
N ASN A 2 1.63 3.22 -21.24
CA ASN A 2 1.04 1.99 -20.69
C ASN A 2 1.08 2.05 -19.15
N CYS A 3 0.07 1.54 -18.43
CA CYS A 3 0.01 1.56 -16.96
C CYS A 3 1.24 0.89 -16.35
N VAL A 4 1.71 -0.22 -16.92
CA VAL A 4 2.97 -0.88 -16.52
C VAL A 4 4.17 0.07 -16.53
N HIS A 5 4.28 0.95 -17.54
CA HIS A 5 5.38 1.91 -17.63
C HIS A 5 5.32 2.96 -16.52
N LEU A 6 4.12 3.32 -16.08
CA LEU A 6 3.92 4.21 -14.95
C LEU A 6 4.32 3.54 -13.63
N LEU A 7 3.90 2.27 -13.44
CA LEU A 7 4.29 1.46 -12.29
C LEU A 7 5.80 1.26 -12.20
N GLN A 8 6.48 1.05 -13.33
CA GLN A 8 7.93 0.95 -13.41
C GLN A 8 8.61 2.25 -12.96
N LYS A 9 8.18 3.39 -13.52
CA LYS A 9 8.74 4.70 -13.19
C LYS A 9 8.57 5.07 -11.73
N VAL A 10 7.36 4.90 -11.17
CA VAL A 10 7.16 5.20 -9.75
C VAL A 10 7.98 4.27 -8.88
N ARG A 11 8.15 3.00 -9.27
CA ARG A 11 9.04 2.08 -8.55
C ARG A 11 10.47 2.56 -8.54
N GLU A 12 11.02 2.95 -9.69
CA GLU A 12 12.38 3.46 -9.81
C GLU A 12 12.60 4.69 -8.91
N VAL A 13 11.68 5.66 -8.97
CA VAL A 13 11.72 6.86 -8.11
C VAL A 13 11.64 6.49 -6.63
N CYS A 14 10.76 5.56 -6.25
CA CYS A 14 10.63 5.13 -4.86
C CYS A 14 11.88 4.41 -4.35
N LEU A 15 12.57 3.66 -5.20
CA LEU A 15 13.82 3.00 -4.83
C LEU A 15 14.97 3.99 -4.69
N GLU A 16 15.02 5.03 -5.53
CA GLU A 16 15.99 6.12 -5.43
C GLU A 16 15.82 6.93 -4.14
N HIS A 17 14.58 7.22 -3.76
CA HIS A 17 14.22 8.02 -2.57
C HIS A 17 13.74 7.17 -1.38
N TYR A 18 14.19 5.91 -1.30
CA TYR A 18 13.56 4.91 -0.42
C TYR A 18 13.54 5.32 1.06
N ASP A 19 14.68 5.78 1.57
CA ASP A 19 14.81 6.15 2.98
C ASP A 19 14.07 7.45 3.33
N GLU A 20 13.82 8.32 2.35
CA GLU A 20 13.04 9.56 2.51
C GLU A 20 11.53 9.28 2.51
N LEU A 21 11.11 8.30 1.71
CA LEU A 21 9.70 7.96 1.48
C LEU A 21 9.13 6.96 2.48
N LYS A 22 9.97 6.07 3.02
CA LYS A 22 9.52 5.08 4.00
C LYS A 22 9.21 5.76 5.33
N LEU A 23 8.17 5.27 6.01
CA LEU A 23 7.92 5.69 7.38
C LEU A 23 9.03 5.15 8.31
N PRO A 24 9.45 5.87 9.37
CA PRO A 24 10.57 5.47 10.23
C PRO A 24 10.51 4.06 10.85
N LYS A 25 9.31 3.48 10.96
CA LYS A 25 9.06 2.13 11.49
C LYS A 25 8.57 1.14 10.43
N SER A 26 8.43 1.58 9.18
CA SER A 26 8.04 0.70 8.07
C SER A 26 9.27 0.20 7.34
N ASN A 27 9.17 -1.06 6.90
CA ASN A 27 10.14 -1.67 6.00
C ASN A 27 9.65 -1.61 4.55
N ALA A 28 8.69 -0.75 4.23
CA ALA A 28 8.16 -0.52 2.89
C ALA A 28 7.65 0.93 2.73
N ILE A 29 7.53 1.37 1.48
CA ILE A 29 6.75 2.55 1.09
C ILE A 29 5.37 2.06 0.71
N ASP A 30 4.38 2.37 1.54
CA ASP A 30 3.04 1.83 1.40
C ASP A 30 2.21 2.75 0.51
N PHE A 31 1.53 2.17 -0.49
CA PHE A 31 0.72 2.91 -1.44
C PHE A 31 -0.76 2.82 -1.13
N CYS A 32 -1.23 1.62 -0.83
CA CYS A 32 -2.61 1.37 -0.50
C CYS A 32 -2.74 0.13 0.37
N SER A 33 -3.85 0.01 1.06
CA SER A 33 -4.22 -1.18 1.80
C SER A 33 -5.71 -1.45 1.71
N LYS A 34 -6.09 -2.68 2.03
CA LYS A 34 -7.47 -3.04 2.31
C LYS A 34 -7.55 -3.99 3.49
N THR A 35 -8.63 -3.88 4.23
CA THR A 35 -8.96 -4.85 5.28
C THR A 35 -9.59 -6.09 4.65
N LEU A 36 -8.96 -7.24 4.84
CA LEU A 36 -9.47 -8.54 4.41
C LEU A 36 -10.46 -9.12 5.42
N SER A 37 -10.22 -8.89 6.71
CA SER A 37 -11.13 -9.32 7.78
C SER A 37 -10.94 -8.49 9.04
N SER A 38 -12.05 -8.25 9.74
CA SER A 38 -12.06 -7.69 11.08
C SER A 38 -12.84 -8.61 12.00
N LYS A 39 -12.30 -8.86 13.19
CA LYS A 39 -12.94 -9.71 14.19
C LYS A 39 -12.79 -9.12 15.58
N VAL A 40 -13.92 -9.06 16.28
CA VAL A 40 -13.96 -8.77 17.71
C VAL A 40 -13.41 -9.96 18.50
N ILE A 41 -12.48 -9.69 19.41
CA ILE A 41 -11.87 -10.66 20.31
C ILE A 41 -12.19 -10.33 21.78
N ASN A 42 -11.77 -11.17 22.72
CA ASN A 42 -11.92 -10.94 24.17
C ASN A 42 -13.35 -10.58 24.59
N GLY A 43 -14.36 -11.18 23.95
CA GLY A 43 -15.77 -10.95 24.28
C GLY A 43 -16.29 -9.54 24.00
N GLY A 44 -15.68 -8.78 23.09
CA GLY A 44 -16.08 -7.39 22.81
C GLY A 44 -15.02 -6.36 23.15
N ALA A 45 -14.02 -6.75 23.94
CA ALA A 45 -13.02 -5.85 24.50
C ALA A 45 -11.73 -5.84 23.69
N GLY A 46 -11.80 -5.95 22.36
CA GLY A 46 -10.64 -5.89 21.50
C GLY A 46 -10.96 -6.25 20.06
N ASP A 47 -10.06 -5.89 19.16
CA ASP A 47 -10.20 -6.09 17.73
C ASP A 47 -8.98 -6.78 17.16
N ARG A 48 -9.21 -7.58 16.13
CA ARG A 48 -8.18 -8.21 15.34
C ARG A 48 -8.50 -8.01 13.88
N ASP A 49 -7.63 -7.27 13.20
CA ASP A 49 -7.74 -6.94 11.80
C ASP A 49 -6.65 -7.63 10.99
N VAL A 50 -7.00 -8.07 9.79
CA VAL A 50 -6.04 -8.53 8.79
C VAL A 50 -6.13 -7.59 7.62
N ASP A 51 -5.06 -6.84 7.39
CA ASP A 51 -4.95 -5.89 6.29
C ASP A 51 -3.94 -6.39 5.27
N GLN A 52 -4.30 -6.31 3.99
CA GLN A 52 -3.39 -6.50 2.87
C GLN A 52 -2.88 -5.14 2.40
N TYR A 53 -1.59 -5.04 2.19
CA TYR A 53 -0.90 -3.85 1.72
C TYR A 53 -0.25 -4.11 0.38
N VAL A 54 -0.19 -3.06 -0.44
CA VAL A 54 0.69 -2.97 -1.60
C VAL A 54 1.71 -1.86 -1.32
N GLY A 55 2.99 -2.21 -1.45
CA GLY A 55 4.06 -1.25 -1.23
C GLY A 55 5.34 -1.60 -1.98
N ILE A 56 6.38 -0.80 -1.75
CA ILE A 56 7.71 -1.00 -2.32
C ILE A 56 8.70 -1.30 -1.20
N GLN A 57 9.56 -2.28 -1.44
CA GLN A 57 10.76 -2.56 -0.65
C GLN A 57 12.00 -2.41 -1.54
N PRO A 58 13.23 -2.49 -0.98
CA PRO A 58 14.43 -2.40 -1.81
C PRO A 58 14.50 -3.45 -2.93
N SER A 59 13.76 -4.56 -2.80
CA SER A 59 13.62 -5.60 -3.83
C SER A 59 12.57 -5.31 -4.90
N GLY A 60 11.82 -4.22 -4.81
CA GLY A 60 10.71 -3.86 -5.70
C GLY A 60 9.33 -3.97 -5.05
N TRP A 61 8.30 -4.16 -5.87
CA TRP A 61 6.92 -4.25 -5.39
C TRP A 61 6.70 -5.47 -4.52
N VAL A 62 5.92 -5.28 -3.47
CA VAL A 62 5.53 -6.32 -2.53
C VAL A 62 4.05 -6.21 -2.23
N MET A 63 3.39 -7.36 -2.08
CA MET A 63 2.10 -7.48 -1.45
C MET A 63 2.29 -8.26 -0.16
N TYR A 64 1.73 -7.77 0.94
CA TYR A 64 1.89 -8.42 2.24
C TYR A 64 0.68 -8.21 3.13
N GLU A 65 0.47 -9.15 4.04
CA GLU A 65 -0.64 -9.14 4.98
C GLU A 65 -0.12 -8.98 6.39
N ILE A 66 -0.73 -8.05 7.14
CA ILE A 66 -0.44 -7.83 8.55
C ILE A 66 -1.71 -8.12 9.34
N GLU A 67 -1.59 -9.03 10.31
CA GLU A 67 -2.58 -9.15 11.38
C GLU A 67 -2.22 -8.17 12.48
N THR A 68 -3.14 -7.27 12.82
CA THR A 68 -3.02 -6.37 13.96
C THR A 68 -4.05 -6.77 15.02
N GLU A 69 -3.58 -7.03 16.23
CA GLU A 69 -4.41 -7.29 17.40
C GLU A 69 -4.33 -6.12 18.38
N ILE A 70 -5.50 -5.63 18.79
CA ILE A 70 -5.68 -4.64 19.85
C ILE A 70 -6.45 -5.31 20.98
N SER A 71 -5.80 -5.57 22.12
CA SER A 71 -6.40 -6.30 23.23
C SER A 71 -7.42 -5.50 24.08
N GLY A 72 -7.87 -4.33 23.60
CA GLY A 72 -8.88 -3.46 24.24
C GLY A 72 -8.59 -1.97 24.10
N ILE A 73 -9.51 -1.11 24.59
CA ILE A 73 -9.35 0.35 24.52
C ILE A 73 -8.09 0.77 25.30
N GLY A 74 -7.09 1.31 24.59
CA GLY A 74 -5.79 1.67 25.16
C GLY A 74 -4.87 0.47 25.48
N GLY A 75 -5.25 -0.73 25.06
CA GLY A 75 -4.45 -1.94 25.22
C GLY A 75 -3.23 -1.98 24.29
N PRO A 76 -2.27 -2.89 24.54
CA PRO A 76 -1.11 -3.05 23.67
C PRO A 76 -1.54 -3.52 22.28
N THR A 77 -0.94 -2.91 21.26
CA THR A 77 -1.09 -3.34 19.86
C THR A 77 0.01 -4.34 19.52
N LYS A 78 -0.35 -5.46 18.90
CA LYS A 78 0.59 -6.43 18.34
C LYS A 78 0.34 -6.54 16.85
N SER A 79 1.41 -6.57 16.06
CA SER A 79 1.30 -6.76 14.61
C SER A 79 2.19 -7.91 14.17
N ASN A 80 1.65 -8.82 13.36
CA ASN A 80 2.36 -9.96 12.81
C ASN A 80 2.19 -9.97 11.29
N THR A 81 3.29 -10.14 10.56
CA THR A 81 3.21 -10.40 9.11
C THR A 81 2.74 -11.83 8.89
N LEU A 82 1.58 -11.99 8.25
CA LEU A 82 1.01 -13.30 7.92
C LEU A 82 1.57 -13.86 6.62
N SER A 83 1.66 -13.00 5.61
CA SER A 83 2.14 -13.36 4.28
C SER A 83 2.88 -12.18 3.65
N LYS A 84 3.79 -12.50 2.73
CA LYS A 84 4.56 -11.52 1.97
C LYS A 84 5.02 -12.14 0.66
N SER A 85 4.72 -11.49 -0.45
CA SER A 85 5.13 -11.92 -1.78
C SER A 85 5.67 -10.72 -2.57
N SER A 86 6.78 -10.93 -3.27
CA SER A 86 7.22 -10.01 -4.31
C SER A 86 6.28 -10.14 -5.50
N ILE A 87 5.93 -9.02 -6.13
CA ILE A 87 5.08 -8.99 -7.32
C ILE A 87 5.76 -8.19 -8.42
N SER A 88 5.54 -8.56 -9.68
CA SER A 88 6.01 -7.83 -10.85
C SER A 88 5.10 -6.63 -11.18
N ASP A 89 5.59 -5.72 -12.04
CA ASP A 89 4.79 -4.59 -12.52
C ASP A 89 3.52 -5.04 -13.25
N GLN A 90 3.61 -6.16 -13.99
CA GLN A 90 2.48 -6.74 -14.71
C GLN A 90 1.45 -7.36 -13.76
N GLU A 91 1.90 -8.03 -12.70
CA GLU A 91 1.00 -8.57 -11.67
C GLU A 91 0.30 -7.47 -10.90
N LEU A 92 0.99 -6.36 -10.63
CA LEU A 92 0.37 -5.19 -9.99
C LEU A 92 -0.65 -4.49 -10.89
N GLU A 93 -0.36 -4.34 -12.20
CA GLU A 93 -1.36 -3.86 -13.16
C GLU A 93 -2.59 -4.78 -13.19
N ASN A 94 -2.37 -6.10 -13.27
CA ASN A 94 -3.44 -7.08 -13.29
C ASN A 94 -4.27 -7.04 -12.00
N TYR A 95 -3.64 -6.77 -10.85
CA TYR A 95 -4.32 -6.58 -9.58
C TYR A 95 -5.28 -5.39 -9.61
N PHE A 96 -4.79 -4.20 -9.99
CA PHE A 96 -5.63 -2.99 -10.05
C PHE A 96 -6.74 -3.07 -11.10
N ASN A 97 -6.50 -3.78 -12.20
CA ASN A 97 -7.52 -4.03 -13.23
C ASN A 97 -8.42 -5.23 -12.91
N GLY A 98 -8.11 -5.99 -11.86
CA GLY A 98 -8.82 -7.20 -11.47
C GLY A 98 -10.03 -6.91 -10.58
N GLN A 99 -10.89 -7.92 -10.41
CA GLN A 99 -12.08 -7.82 -9.55
C GLN A 99 -11.77 -7.74 -8.05
N LEU A 100 -10.51 -8.01 -7.66
CA LEU A 100 -10.08 -8.03 -6.27
C LEU A 100 -9.63 -6.66 -5.76
N SER A 101 -9.34 -5.71 -6.65
CA SER A 101 -9.02 -4.33 -6.27
C SER A 101 -10.31 -3.52 -6.20
N SER A 102 -10.46 -2.78 -5.11
CA SER A 102 -11.50 -1.76 -4.97
C SER A 102 -11.09 -0.45 -5.64
N ILE A 103 -12.08 0.39 -5.94
CA ILE A 103 -11.84 1.77 -6.39
C ILE A 103 -11.09 2.58 -5.31
N GLY A 104 -11.29 2.26 -4.03
CA GLY A 104 -10.62 2.91 -2.90
C GLY A 104 -9.12 2.67 -2.93
N GLU A 105 -8.69 1.42 -3.16
CA GLU A 105 -7.27 1.08 -3.28
C GLU A 105 -6.60 1.80 -4.45
N VAL A 106 -7.28 1.89 -5.60
CA VAL A 106 -6.78 2.66 -6.76
C VAL A 106 -6.67 4.15 -6.42
N ALA A 107 -7.65 4.71 -5.72
CA ALA A 107 -7.63 6.12 -5.31
C ALA A 107 -6.49 6.40 -4.31
N ASP A 108 -6.27 5.54 -3.33
CA ASP A 108 -5.17 5.65 -2.37
C ASP A 108 -3.81 5.53 -3.06
N PHE A 109 -3.67 4.58 -3.99
CA PHE A 109 -2.47 4.45 -4.81
C PHE A 109 -2.18 5.74 -5.59
N ILE A 110 -3.18 6.30 -6.27
CA ILE A 110 -3.03 7.53 -7.06
C ILE A 110 -2.72 8.73 -6.16
N LYS A 111 -3.34 8.81 -4.99
CA LYS A 111 -3.03 9.83 -3.99
C LYS A 111 -1.57 9.75 -3.59
N LYS A 112 -1.08 8.58 -3.19
CA LYS A 112 0.33 8.39 -2.81
C LYS A 112 1.28 8.67 -3.98
N TYR A 113 0.94 8.23 -5.18
CA TYR A 113 1.67 8.55 -6.40
C TYR A 113 1.82 10.06 -6.59
N ASN A 114 0.73 10.81 -6.46
CA ASN A 114 0.74 12.26 -6.64
C ASN A 114 1.52 12.98 -5.53
N GLU A 115 1.48 12.48 -4.29
CA GLU A 115 2.34 12.99 -3.20
C GLU A 115 3.84 12.84 -3.55
N ILE A 116 4.23 11.72 -4.16
CA ILE A 116 5.61 11.49 -4.61
C ILE A 116 5.94 12.39 -5.80
N ALA A 117 5.01 12.54 -6.75
CA ALA A 117 5.19 13.42 -7.90
C ALA A 117 5.33 14.91 -7.51
N ASP A 118 4.86 15.30 -6.31
CA ASP A 118 5.02 16.64 -5.75
C ASP A 118 6.38 16.90 -5.09
N MET A 119 7.21 15.87 -4.92
CA MET A 119 8.52 16.03 -4.29
C MET A 119 9.47 16.84 -5.19
N PRO A 120 10.29 17.73 -4.59
CA PRO A 120 11.33 18.42 -5.32
C PRO A 120 12.32 17.40 -5.91
N ASN A 121 12.73 17.62 -7.16
CA ASN A 121 13.63 16.75 -7.94
C ASN A 121 13.05 15.41 -8.39
N VAL A 122 11.75 15.15 -8.16
CA VAL A 122 11.06 14.02 -8.78
C VAL A 122 10.45 14.44 -10.11
N ASN A 123 10.71 13.67 -11.18
CA ASN A 123 10.14 13.90 -12.51
C ASN A 123 9.05 12.87 -12.83
N LEU A 124 7.92 12.97 -12.13
CA LEU A 124 6.71 12.20 -12.40
C LEU A 124 5.59 13.13 -12.86
N THR A 125 4.83 12.69 -13.86
CA THR A 125 3.63 13.41 -14.32
C THR A 125 2.46 13.05 -13.43
N LYS A 126 1.85 14.04 -12.77
CA LYS A 126 0.66 13.82 -11.95
C LYS A 126 -0.45 13.13 -12.74
N ILE A 127 -1.22 12.31 -12.03
CA ILE A 127 -2.43 11.70 -12.55
C ILE A 127 -3.61 12.52 -12.02
N ASP A 128 -4.32 13.18 -12.93
CA ASP A 128 -5.58 13.86 -12.59
C ASP A 128 -6.70 12.82 -12.53
N PHE A 129 -7.16 12.52 -11.31
CA PHE A 129 -8.32 11.66 -11.09
C PHE A 129 -9.56 12.53 -10.90
N PHE A 130 -10.28 12.80 -11.99
CA PHE A 130 -11.63 13.34 -11.88
C PHE A 130 -12.58 12.20 -11.54
N LEU A 131 -13.06 12.16 -10.30
CA LEU A 131 -14.31 11.48 -9.97
C LEU A 131 -15.43 12.26 -10.65
N THR A 132 -15.73 11.97 -11.92
CA THR A 132 -16.99 12.44 -12.51
C THR A 132 -18.12 11.82 -11.70
N HIS A 133 -18.79 12.67 -10.92
CA HIS A 133 -19.98 12.36 -10.12
C HIS A 133 -21.17 12.05 -11.02
#